data_AF-A0A957Z4W4-F1
#
_entry.id   AF-A0A957Z4W4-F1
#
_cell.length_a   1.000
_cell.length_b   1.000
_cell.length_c   1.000
_cell.angle_alpha   90.00
_cell.angle_beta   90.00
_cell.angle_gamma   90.00
#
_symmetry.space_group_name_H-M   'P 1'
#
loop_
_entity.id
_entity.type
_entity.pdbx_description
1 polymer ?
#
loop_
_entity_poly.entity_id
_entity_poly.type
_entity_poly.pdbx_seq_one_letter_code
_entity_poly.pdbx_strand_id
1 'polypeptide(L)'
;MVAALGTGAYVAGFFHLITHAFFKGLLFLGSGSVIHGVEHGFHHAHAHGGDHGHDEHGHDEHGHGSSIVHRRDGDLDRNDPQDMRNMGGLLKRMPITGWTFIIGGLALSGFPFVTAGFWSKD
;
A
#
# COMPACT_ATOMS: atom_id res chain seq x y z
N MET A 1 -5.59 23.30 7.17
CA MET A 1 -7.07 23.37 7.27
C MET A 1 -7.53 24.09 8.52
N VAL A 2 -7.37 23.52 9.72
CA VAL A 2 -7.90 24.11 10.98
C VAL A 2 -7.35 25.53 11.22
N ALA A 3 -6.05 25.74 11.04
CA ALA A 3 -5.43 27.07 11.16
C ALA A 3 -5.92 28.08 10.10
N ALA A 4 -6.20 27.63 8.86
CA ALA A 4 -6.69 28.50 7.79
C ALA A 4 -8.14 28.95 8.04
N LEU A 5 -8.99 28.05 8.53
CA LEU A 5 -10.37 28.38 8.93
C LEU A 5 -10.39 29.29 10.17
N GLY A 6 -9.44 29.10 11.11
CA GLY A 6 -9.32 29.93 12.32
C GLY A 6 -8.79 31.35 12.07
N THR A 7 -8.07 31.58 10.97
CA THR A 7 -7.54 32.90 10.57
C THR A 7 -8.46 33.66 9.60
N GLY A 8 -9.63 33.10 9.26
CA GLY A 8 -10.58 33.71 8.33
C GLY A 8 -10.28 33.47 6.85
N ALA A 9 -9.27 32.68 6.51
CA ALA A 9 -8.90 32.34 5.14
C ALA A 9 -9.78 31.21 4.56
N TYR A 10 -11.10 31.46 4.47
CA TYR A 10 -12.09 30.44 4.10
C TYR A 10 -11.91 29.91 2.68
N VAL A 11 -11.56 30.77 1.72
CA VAL A 11 -11.34 30.39 0.31
C VAL A 11 -10.17 29.41 0.19
N ALA A 12 -9.02 29.75 0.79
CA ALA A 12 -7.85 28.86 0.83
C ALA A 12 -8.14 27.57 1.63
N GLY A 13 -8.86 27.68 2.75
CA GLY A 13 -9.27 26.53 3.55
C GLY A 13 -10.14 25.52 2.80
N PHE A 14 -11.11 25.99 1.99
CA PHE A 14 -11.99 25.14 1.21
C PHE A 14 -11.29 24.51 0.00
N PHE A 15 -10.45 25.29 -0.71
CA PHE A 15 -9.63 24.78 -1.81
C PHE A 15 -8.65 23.69 -1.33
N HIS A 16 -8.06 23.88 -0.14
CA HIS A 16 -7.18 22.91 0.50
C HIS A 16 -7.91 21.65 0.94
N LEU A 17 -9.17 21.76 1.36
CA LEU A 17 -10.00 20.61 1.73
C LEU A 17 -10.25 19.68 0.54
N ILE A 18 -10.64 20.25 -0.60
CA ILE A 18 -10.95 19.47 -1.81
C ILE A 18 -9.71 18.75 -2.32
N THR A 19 -8.60 19.46 -2.47
CA THR A 19 -7.34 18.88 -2.98
C THR A 19 -6.84 17.78 -2.04
N HIS A 20 -6.83 18.02 -0.73
CA HIS A 20 -6.46 17.01 0.26
C HIS A 20 -7.37 15.79 0.22
N ALA A 21 -8.69 15.94 0.10
CA ALA A 21 -9.63 14.81 0.03
C ALA A 21 -9.38 13.96 -1.23
N PHE A 22 -9.16 14.60 -2.36
CA PHE A 22 -8.87 13.93 -3.63
C PHE A 22 -7.56 13.14 -3.58
N PHE A 23 -6.46 13.77 -3.12
CA PHE A 23 -5.16 13.10 -3.03
C PHE A 23 -5.13 12.02 -1.95
N LYS A 24 -5.79 12.22 -0.80
CA LYS A 24 -5.96 11.14 0.18
C LYS A 24 -6.76 9.97 -0.40
N GLY A 25 -7.82 10.23 -1.16
CA GLY A 25 -8.59 9.19 -1.84
C GLY A 25 -7.71 8.36 -2.78
N LEU A 26 -6.91 9.02 -3.62
CA LEU A 26 -5.98 8.36 -4.53
C LEU A 26 -4.93 7.51 -3.81
N LEU A 27 -4.33 8.04 -2.73
CA LEU A 27 -3.33 7.32 -1.95
C LEU A 27 -3.94 6.13 -1.20
N PHE A 28 -5.15 6.26 -0.68
CA PHE A 28 -5.80 5.15 0.03
C PHE A 28 -6.22 4.02 -0.92
N LEU A 29 -6.80 4.38 -2.08
CA LEU A 29 -7.18 3.43 -3.11
C LEU A 29 -5.96 2.77 -3.76
N GLY A 30 -4.90 3.53 -4.00
CA GLY A 30 -3.62 2.99 -4.47
C GLY A 30 -3.01 2.01 -3.48
N SER A 31 -3.03 2.32 -2.17
CA SER A 31 -2.48 1.45 -1.11
C SER A 31 -3.28 0.15 -1.04
N GLY A 32 -4.61 0.23 -1.10
CA GLY A 32 -5.47 -0.94 -1.18
C GLY A 32 -5.17 -1.83 -2.40
N SER A 33 -4.94 -1.24 -3.57
CA SER A 33 -4.58 -1.99 -4.78
C SER A 33 -3.20 -2.67 -4.66
N VAL A 34 -2.24 -2.04 -3.98
CA VAL A 34 -0.92 -2.61 -3.70
C VAL A 34 -1.04 -3.81 -2.76
N ILE A 35 -1.73 -3.65 -1.63
CA ILE A 35 -1.93 -4.73 -0.65
C ILE A 35 -2.61 -5.92 -1.32
N HIS A 36 -3.67 -5.67 -2.10
CA HIS A 36 -4.38 -6.72 -2.82
C HIS A 36 -3.50 -7.44 -3.86
N GLY A 37 -2.67 -6.69 -4.60
CA GLY A 37 -1.73 -7.27 -5.56
C GLY A 37 -0.63 -8.10 -4.90
N VAL A 38 -0.18 -7.68 -3.70
CA VAL A 38 0.84 -8.37 -2.91
C VAL A 38 0.26 -9.66 -2.30
N GLU A 39 -0.95 -9.60 -1.72
CA GLU A 39 -1.67 -10.74 -1.17
C GLU A 39 -1.89 -11.84 -2.23
N HIS A 40 -2.40 -11.48 -3.41
CA HIS A 40 -2.54 -12.43 -4.52
C HIS A 40 -1.18 -12.94 -5.05
N GLY A 41 -0.14 -12.10 -5.05
CA GLY A 41 1.21 -12.48 -5.48
C GLY A 41 1.86 -13.56 -4.60
N PHE A 42 1.59 -13.54 -3.29
CA PHE A 42 2.10 -14.54 -2.35
C PHE A 42 1.42 -15.91 -2.53
N HIS A 43 0.11 -15.95 -2.80
CA HIS A 43 -0.59 -17.21 -3.06
C HIS A 43 -0.10 -17.93 -4.32
N HIS A 44 0.29 -17.20 -5.38
CA HIS A 44 0.79 -17.81 -6.60
C HIS A 44 2.26 -18.27 -6.52
N ALA A 45 3.08 -17.68 -5.66
CA ALA A 45 4.44 -18.17 -5.41
C ALA A 45 4.45 -19.55 -4.72
N HIS A 46 3.42 -19.84 -3.93
CA HIS A 46 3.27 -21.12 -3.23
C HIS A 46 2.52 -22.21 -4.03
N ALA A 47 1.82 -21.85 -5.12
CA ALA A 47 1.07 -22.82 -5.92
C ALA A 47 1.91 -23.56 -7.00
N HIS A 48 3.12 -23.08 -7.32
CA HIS A 48 3.99 -23.70 -8.35
C HIS A 48 5.00 -24.73 -7.80
N GLY A 49 4.67 -25.40 -6.70
CA GLY A 49 5.42 -26.56 -6.19
C GLY A 49 4.80 -27.93 -6.57
N GLY A 50 3.71 -27.94 -7.34
CA GLY A 50 2.96 -29.15 -7.67
C GLY A 50 3.09 -29.57 -9.13
N ASP A 51 4.28 -29.97 -9.57
CA ASP A 51 4.41 -30.87 -10.72
C ASP A 51 5.72 -31.66 -10.64
N HIS A 52 5.78 -32.62 -9.72
CA HIS A 52 6.63 -33.79 -9.85
C HIS A 52 5.85 -34.97 -9.27
N GLY A 53 5.35 -35.85 -10.15
CA GLY A 53 4.76 -37.12 -9.75
C GLY A 53 5.80 -38.00 -9.06
N HIS A 54 5.37 -38.72 -8.04
CA HIS A 54 5.60 -40.14 -7.80
C HIS A 54 5.17 -40.52 -6.36
N ASP A 55 4.42 -41.61 -6.28
CA ASP A 55 4.36 -42.61 -5.20
C ASP A 55 3.58 -42.31 -3.90
N GLU A 56 2.66 -43.23 -3.62
CA GLU A 56 1.96 -43.43 -2.36
C GLU A 56 2.95 -43.55 -1.18
N HIS A 57 2.82 -42.75 -0.12
CA HIS A 57 3.17 -43.12 1.27
C HIS A 57 2.57 -42.13 2.27
N GLY A 58 2.12 -42.67 3.41
CA GLY A 58 1.20 -42.04 4.36
C GLY A 58 1.79 -40.97 5.29
N HIS A 59 0.95 -40.62 6.27
CA HIS A 59 1.15 -39.69 7.38
C HIS A 59 0.86 -38.21 7.06
N ASP A 60 -0.43 -37.98 6.84
CA ASP A 60 -1.24 -37.02 7.59
C ASP A 60 -0.55 -36.44 8.86
N GLU A 61 -0.53 -35.11 8.91
CA GLU A 61 -0.04 -34.22 9.98
C GLU A 61 1.47 -33.94 10.07
N HIS A 62 2.04 -33.34 9.01
CA HIS A 62 3.28 -32.56 9.12
C HIS A 62 3.02 -31.09 8.79
N GLY A 63 3.12 -30.28 9.85
CA GLY A 63 2.62 -28.91 9.93
C GLY A 63 3.10 -27.99 8.82
N HIS A 64 2.15 -27.22 8.31
CA HIS A 64 2.41 -25.93 7.69
C HIS A 64 3.37 -25.15 8.60
N GLY A 65 4.62 -24.99 8.16
CA GLY A 65 5.58 -24.13 8.84
C GLY A 65 5.00 -22.73 8.89
N SER A 66 4.43 -22.36 10.04
CA SER A 66 3.88 -21.04 10.24
C SER A 66 5.04 -20.06 10.10
N SER A 67 4.96 -19.17 9.13
CA SER A 67 5.81 -17.98 9.01
C SER A 67 5.64 -17.02 10.19
N ILE A 68 4.76 -17.39 11.14
CA ILE A 68 4.44 -16.69 12.37
C ILE A 68 5.56 -16.89 13.39
N VAL A 69 6.34 -15.82 13.59
CA VAL A 69 7.26 -15.73 14.71
C VAL A 69 6.45 -15.30 15.94
N HIS A 70 6.21 -16.24 16.85
CA HIS A 70 5.59 -15.96 18.14
C HIS A 70 6.52 -15.06 18.97
N ARG A 71 6.16 -13.77 19.10
CA ARG A 71 6.84 -12.82 19.99
C ARG A 71 5.95 -12.59 21.20
N ARG A 72 6.55 -12.29 22.35
CA ARG A 72 5.84 -11.96 23.60
C ARG A 72 4.84 -10.80 23.45
N ASP A 73 5.01 -10.00 22.40
CA ASP A 73 4.29 -8.76 22.13
C ASP A 73 3.26 -8.91 20.99
N GLY A 74 3.13 -10.12 20.42
CA GLY A 74 2.26 -10.41 19.29
C GLY A 74 2.90 -11.35 18.26
N ASP A 75 2.06 -12.04 17.52
CA ASP A 75 2.44 -12.97 16.47
C ASP A 75 2.73 -12.19 15.17
N LEU A 76 3.96 -12.28 14.65
CA LEU A 76 4.39 -11.58 13.44
C LEU A 76 4.51 -12.58 12.29
N ASP A 77 3.63 -12.47 11.30
CA ASP A 77 3.76 -13.23 10.06
C ASP A 77 4.88 -12.62 9.19
N ARG A 78 5.93 -13.40 8.91
CA ARG A 78 7.02 -12.97 8.01
C ARG A 78 6.54 -12.64 6.61
N ASN A 79 5.43 -13.23 6.17
CA ASN A 79 4.84 -13.02 4.85
C ASN A 79 3.65 -12.05 4.89
N ASP A 80 3.53 -11.24 5.95
CA ASP A 80 2.45 -10.26 6.07
C ASP A 80 2.43 -9.30 4.87
N PRO A 81 1.35 -9.28 4.05
CA PRO A 81 1.22 -8.37 2.93
C PRO A 81 0.99 -6.92 3.37
N GLN A 82 0.75 -6.64 4.66
CA GLN A 82 0.66 -5.29 5.22
C GLN A 82 2.03 -4.77 5.71
N ASP A 83 3.05 -5.61 5.81
CA ASP A 83 4.41 -5.19 6.14
C ASP A 83 5.09 -4.52 4.94
N MET A 84 5.41 -3.23 5.07
CA MET A 84 6.07 -2.46 4.00
C MET A 84 7.41 -3.04 3.54
N ARG A 85 8.10 -3.83 4.39
CA ARG A 85 9.35 -4.52 4.05
C ARG A 85 9.14 -5.59 2.99
N ASN A 86 7.93 -6.13 2.90
CA ASN A 86 7.51 -7.16 1.96
C ASN A 86 6.92 -6.57 0.65
N MET A 87 6.81 -5.23 0.55
CA MET A 87 6.19 -4.54 -0.58
C MET A 87 7.19 -3.94 -1.62
N GLY A 88 8.40 -4.49 -1.72
CA GLY A 88 9.46 -3.98 -2.60
C GLY A 88 9.27 -4.27 -4.10
N GLY A 89 9.83 -3.41 -4.97
CA GLY A 89 9.93 -3.68 -6.41
C GLY A 89 8.62 -3.58 -7.22
N LEU A 90 7.52 -3.14 -6.59
CA LEU A 90 6.19 -3.14 -7.21
C LEU A 90 6.01 -2.18 -8.38
N LEU A 91 6.82 -1.12 -8.49
CA LEU A 91 6.74 -0.13 -9.58
C LEU A 91 6.86 -0.76 -10.98
N LYS A 92 7.63 -1.85 -11.11
CA LYS A 92 7.79 -2.57 -12.39
C LYS A 92 6.63 -3.52 -12.67
N ARG A 93 5.93 -3.99 -11.64
CA ARG A 93 4.86 -5.00 -11.71
C ARG A 93 3.47 -4.36 -11.81
N MET A 94 3.27 -3.23 -11.15
CA MET A 94 2.04 -2.44 -11.13
C MET A 94 2.33 -0.99 -11.51
N PRO A 95 2.74 -0.72 -12.78
CA PRO A 95 3.20 0.60 -13.19
C PRO A 95 2.13 1.68 -13.07
N ILE A 96 0.87 1.35 -13.38
CA ILE A 96 -0.25 2.31 -13.29
C ILE A 96 -0.43 2.77 -11.83
N THR A 97 -0.53 1.83 -10.90
CA THR A 97 -0.64 2.11 -9.45
C THR A 97 0.60 2.83 -8.92
N GLY A 98 1.79 2.44 -9.36
CA GLY A 98 3.04 3.08 -8.93
C GLY A 98 3.12 4.55 -9.36
N TRP A 99 2.75 4.85 -10.60
CA TRP A 99 2.72 6.23 -11.11
C TRP A 99 1.62 7.08 -10.45
N THR A 100 0.44 6.52 -10.17
CA THR A 100 -0.61 7.26 -9.43
C THR A 100 -0.19 7.58 -8.00
N PHE A 101 0.56 6.67 -7.34
CA PHE A 101 1.12 6.92 -6.01
C PHE A 101 2.16 8.04 -5.99
N ILE A 102 3.07 8.03 -6.97
CA ILE A 102 4.11 9.06 -7.11
C ILE A 102 3.47 10.44 -7.33
N ILE A 103 2.50 10.54 -8.25
CA ILE A 103 1.80 11.80 -8.53
C ILE A 103 1.01 12.27 -7.30
N GLY A 104 0.31 11.36 -6.60
CA GLY A 104 -0.41 11.68 -5.36
C GLY A 104 0.51 12.13 -4.22
N GLY A 105 1.67 11.50 -4.08
CA GLY A 105 2.69 11.87 -3.08
C GLY A 105 3.34 13.22 -3.36
N LEU A 106 3.69 13.49 -4.62
CA LEU A 106 4.25 14.77 -5.05
C LEU A 106 3.25 15.93 -4.87
N ALA A 107 1.96 15.65 -5.04
CA ALA A 107 0.91 16.63 -4.76
C ALA A 107 0.76 16.96 -3.27
N LEU A 108 0.99 15.98 -2.40
CA LEU A 108 0.98 16.19 -0.95
C LEU A 108 2.24 16.92 -0.45
N SER A 109 3.40 16.67 -1.08
CA SER A 109 4.67 17.31 -0.72
C SER A 109 4.77 18.77 -1.15
N GLY A 110 3.78 19.28 -1.89
CA GLY A 110 3.75 20.66 -2.37
C GLY A 110 4.76 20.93 -3.48
N PHE A 111 5.01 19.95 -4.36
CA PHE A 111 5.97 20.11 -5.45
C PHE A 111 5.56 21.28 -6.35
N PRO A 112 6.41 22.31 -6.51
CA PRO A 112 6.08 23.49 -7.27
C PRO A 112 5.95 23.08 -8.74
N PHE A 113 4.99 23.69 -9.46
CA PHE A 113 4.76 23.60 -10.91
C PHE A 113 3.70 22.62 -11.45
N VAL A 114 3.33 21.50 -10.80
CA VAL A 114 2.39 20.53 -11.43
C VAL A 114 1.12 20.26 -10.60
N THR A 115 1.09 20.61 -9.32
CA THR A 115 0.03 20.15 -8.42
C THR A 115 -0.69 21.31 -7.73
N ALA A 116 -2.02 21.23 -7.66
CA ALA A 116 -2.87 22.18 -6.93
C ALA A 116 -2.46 22.36 -5.46
N GLY A 117 -1.61 21.48 -4.92
CA GLY A 117 -1.00 21.60 -3.59
C GLY A 117 -0.06 22.79 -3.43
N PHE A 118 0.61 23.28 -4.47
CA PHE A 118 1.42 24.52 -4.38
C PHE A 118 0.51 25.76 -4.27
N TRP A 119 -0.54 25.82 -5.09
CA TRP A 119 -1.50 26.94 -5.12
C TRP A 119 -2.53 26.91 -4.00
N SER A 120 -2.61 25.80 -3.26
CA SER A 120 -3.48 25.64 -2.09
C SER A 120 -2.75 25.73 -0.75
N LYS A 121 -1.42 25.88 -0.78
CA LYS A 121 -0.56 25.88 0.41
C LYS A 121 0.16 27.23 0.59
N ASP A 122 0.29 28.01 -0.48
CA ASP A 122 0.26 29.49 -0.42
C ASP A 122 -1.15 29.96 -0.04
#